data_AF-A0A2E3IK10-F1
#
_entry.id   AF-A0A2E3IK10-F1
#
_cell.length_a   1.000
_cell.length_b   1.000
_cell.length_c   1.000
_cell.angle_alpha   90.00
_cell.angle_beta   90.00
_cell.angle_gamma   90.00
#
_symmetry.space_group_name_H-M   'P 1'
#
loop_
_entity.id
_entity.type
_entity.pdbx_description
1 polymer ?
#
loop_
_entity_poly.entity_id
_entity_poly.type
_entity_poly.pdbx_seq_one_letter_code
_entity_poly.pdbx_strand_id
1 'polypeptide(L)' 'DTATICFLRSSDQSQLGEDVPIDMAIFDVDFDSIEVLVPAAAIGESVLIEFNFVSDGTLDTFSGLCLDNILVQVP' A
#
# COMPACT_ATOMS: atom_id res chain seq x y z
N ASP A 1 3.44 -10.02 10.42
CA ASP A 1 3.68 -8.71 9.77
C ASP A 1 2.40 -7.97 9.42
N THR A 2 2.45 -6.66 9.18
CA THR A 2 1.34 -5.87 8.61
C THR A 2 1.82 -4.99 7.46
N ALA A 3 0.93 -4.72 6.51
CA ALA A 3 1.19 -3.75 5.46
C ALA A 3 -0.07 -2.94 5.10
N THR A 4 0.12 -1.68 4.74
CA THR A 4 -0.94 -0.77 4.31
C THR A 4 -0.50 0.08 3.12
N ILE A 5 -1.49 0.52 2.35
CA ILE A 5 -1.36 1.51 1.28
C ILE A 5 -2.14 2.76 1.73
N CYS A 6 -1.53 3.93 1.69
CA CYS A 6 -2.22 5.18 1.92
C CYS A 6 -1.85 6.23 0.87
N PHE A 7 -2.74 7.20 0.68
CA PHE A 7 -2.54 8.31 -0.24
C PHE A 7 -2.28 9.56 0.59
N LEU A 8 -1.20 10.26 0.30
CA LEU A 8 -0.81 11.48 0.99
C LEU A 8 -0.79 12.65 0.01
N ARG A 9 -1.22 13.84 0.44
CA ARG A 9 -1.00 15.07 -0.35
C ARG A 9 0.49 15.36 -0.43
N SER A 10 1.02 15.56 -1.63
CA SER A 10 2.46 15.75 -1.86
C SER A 10 3.06 16.97 -1.15
N SER A 11 2.28 18.01 -0.85
CA SER A 11 2.80 19.26 -0.28
C SER A 11 3.05 19.20 1.23
N ASP A 12 2.25 18.43 1.97
CA ASP A 12 2.23 18.42 3.43
C ASP A 12 2.20 17.01 4.04
N GLN A 13 2.14 15.97 3.20
CA GLN A 13 2.02 14.56 3.57
C GLN A 13 0.77 14.28 4.44
N SER A 14 -0.23 15.15 4.39
CA SER A 14 -1.52 14.87 5.03
C SER A 14 -2.23 13.73 4.30
N GLN A 15 -2.81 12.82 5.08
CA GLN A 15 -3.48 11.65 4.53
C GLN A 15 -4.80 12.02 3.84
N LEU A 16 -5.06 11.36 2.72
CA LEU A 16 -6.21 11.55 1.83
C LEU A 16 -7.01 10.23 1.74
N GLY A 17 -8.02 10.10 2.59
CA GLY A 17 -8.81 8.86 2.72
C GLY A 17 -8.26 7.92 3.80
N GLU A 18 -8.75 6.68 3.80
CA GLU A 18 -8.38 5.67 4.81
C GLU A 18 -7.23 4.79 4.32
N ASP A 19 -6.54 4.15 5.26
CA ASP A 19 -5.55 3.11 4.95
C ASP A 19 -6.23 1.89 4.29
N VAL A 20 -5.58 1.36 3.26
CA VAL A 20 -5.99 0.12 2.61
C VAL A 20 -5.04 -0.99 3.05
N PRO A 21 -5.51 -2.01 3.80
CA PRO A 21 -4.65 -3.10 4.24
C PRO A 21 -4.25 -4.00 3.07
N ILE A 22 -3.00 -4.43 3.06
CA ILE A 22 -2.53 -5.58 2.27
C ILE A 22 -2.61 -6.79 3.20
N ASP A 23 -3.23 -7.89 2.73
CA ASP A 23 -3.31 -9.11 3.52
C ASP A 23 -1.92 -9.76 3.62
N MET A 24 -1.36 -9.78 4.83
CA MET A 24 -0.07 -10.39 5.15
C MET A 24 -0.22 -11.72 5.90
N ALA A 25 -1.45 -12.26 6.01
CA ALA A 25 -1.69 -13.54 6.67
C ALA A 25 -1.42 -14.75 5.75
N ILE A 26 -1.38 -14.51 4.43
CA ILE A 26 -1.09 -15.53 3.42
C ILE A 26 0.42 -15.51 3.16
N PHE A 27 1.02 -16.70 3.16
CA PHE A 27 2.40 -16.86 2.72
C PHE A 27 2.39 -17.21 1.24
N ASP A 28 2.87 -16.27 0.44
CA ASP A 28 2.79 -16.35 -1.01
C ASP A 28 4.11 -16.90 -1.56
N VAL A 29 4.02 -17.82 -2.52
CA VAL A 29 5.20 -18.30 -3.29
C VAL A 29 5.33 -17.63 -4.65
N ASP A 30 4.36 -16.77 -5.00
CA ASP A 30 4.25 -16.01 -6.24
C ASP A 30 3.53 -14.67 -5.98
N PHE A 31 3.46 -13.77 -6.97
CA PHE A 31 2.82 -12.46 -6.84
C PHE A 31 1.30 -12.53 -6.93
N ASP A 32 0.61 -11.92 -5.96
CA ASP A 32 -0.82 -11.64 -6.03
C ASP A 32 -1.12 -10.21 -6.53
N SER A 33 -2.21 -10.07 -7.28
CA SER A 33 -2.64 -8.78 -7.83
C SER A 33 -3.55 -8.05 -6.84
N ILE A 34 -3.24 -6.77 -6.60
CA ILE A 34 -4.05 -5.87 -5.76
C ILE A 34 -4.47 -4.67 -6.60
N GLU A 35 -5.75 -4.31 -6.52
CA GLU A 35 -6.31 -3.11 -7.13
C GLU A 35 -6.88 -2.21 -6.04
N VAL A 36 -6.46 -0.95 -6.03
CA VAL A 36 -6.90 0.06 -5.06
C VAL A 36 -7.49 1.25 -5.81
N LEU A 37 -8.74 1.59 -5.49
CA LEU A 37 -9.37 2.79 -6.04
C LEU A 37 -8.73 4.05 -5.44
N VAL A 38 -8.45 5.04 -6.29
CA VAL A 38 -7.99 6.35 -5.84
C VAL A 38 -9.09 6.99 -4.97
N PRO A 39 -8.79 7.38 -3.71
CA PRO A 39 -9.77 8.00 -2.82
C PRO A 39 -10.34 9.29 -3.41
N ALA A 40 -11.63 9.57 -3.17
CA ALA A 40 -12.25 10.82 -3.64
C ALA A 40 -11.53 12.08 -3.13
N ALA A 41 -10.95 12.00 -1.92
CA ALA A 41 -10.16 13.08 -1.31
C ALA A 41 -8.84 13.39 -2.06
N ALA A 42 -8.37 12.48 -2.91
CA ALA A 42 -7.17 12.65 -3.74
C ALA A 42 -7.44 13.29 -5.10
N ILE A 43 -8.71 13.47 -5.49
CA ILE A 43 -9.06 14.03 -6.81
C ILE A 43 -8.67 15.50 -6.87
N GLY A 44 -7.85 15.85 -7.85
CA GLY A 44 -7.35 17.22 -8.05
C GLY A 44 -6.13 17.58 -7.19
N GLU A 45 -5.66 16.65 -6.36
CA GLU A 45 -4.43 16.79 -5.57
C GLU A 45 -3.23 16.19 -6.33
N SER A 46 -2.03 16.70 -6.05
CA SER A 46 -0.81 15.94 -6.31
C SER A 46 -0.59 15.00 -5.14
N VAL A 47 -0.41 13.70 -5.40
CA VAL A 47 -0.36 12.68 -4.36
C VAL A 47 0.93 11.88 -4.35
N LEU A 48 1.30 11.43 -3.15
CA LEU A 48 2.23 10.35 -2.90
C LEU A 48 1.42 9.10 -2.56
N ILE A 49 1.79 7.95 -3.13
CA ILE A 49 1.26 6.65 -2.74
C ILE A 49 2.32 6.02 -1.84
N GLU A 50 1.98 5.82 -0.57
CA GLU A 50 2.88 5.25 0.42
C GLU A 50 2.49 3.79 0.71
N PHE A 51 3.49 2.93 0.70
CA PHE A 51 3.39 1.53 1.10
C PHE A 51 4.13 1.37 2.43
N ASN A 52 3.39 1.12 3.50
CA ASN A 52 3.95 0.92 4.82
C ASN A 52 4.00 -0.58 5.11
N PHE A 53 5.16 -1.09 5.45
CA PHE A 53 5.34 -2.46 5.93
C PHE A 53 5.95 -2.42 7.33
N VAL A 54 5.36 -3.15 8.26
CA VAL A 54 5.84 -3.28 9.64
C VAL A 54 5.94 -4.76 9.97
N SER A 55 7.16 -5.21 10.27
CA SER A 55 7.34 -6.55 10.79
C SER A 55 6.80 -6.64 12.22
N ASP A 56 6.15 -7.75 12.57
CA ASP A 56 5.69 -7.99 13.95
C ASP A 56 6.82 -8.50 14.87
N GLY A 57 8.03 -8.69 14.34
CA GLY A 57 9.20 -9.11 15.09
C GLY A 57 9.16 -10.56 15.57
N THR A 58 8.22 -11.36 15.08
CA THR A 58 8.19 -12.79 15.34
C THR A 58 9.29 -13.52 14.56
N LEU A 59 9.61 -14.74 14.99
CA LEU A 59 10.64 -15.57 14.33
C LEU A 59 10.03 -16.28 13.11
N ASP A 60 9.74 -15.50 12.07
CA ASP A 60 9.31 -16.04 10.79
C ASP A 60 10.51 -16.51 9.95
N THR A 61 10.29 -17.52 9.11
CA THR A 61 11.33 -17.99 8.17
C THR A 61 11.63 -16.91 7.13
N PHE A 62 10.63 -16.09 6.79
CA PHE A 62 10.72 -14.95 5.89
C PHE A 62 9.80 -13.85 6.38
N SER A 63 10.24 -12.60 6.25
CA SER A 63 9.46 -11.40 6.55
C SER A 63 9.80 -10.34 5.50
N GLY A 64 8.79 -9.64 5.00
CA GLY A 64 8.97 -8.59 3.99
C GLY A 64 7.74 -8.39 3.10
N LEU A 65 7.81 -7.35 2.28
CA LEU A 65 6.84 -7.02 1.23
C LEU A 65 7.60 -6.83 -0.08
N CYS A 66 7.21 -7.56 -1.12
CA CYS A 66 7.73 -7.38 -2.48
C CYS A 66 6.64 -6.78 -3.35
N LEU A 67 6.98 -5.75 -4.12
CA LEU A 67 6.07 -5.05 -5.03
C LEU A 67 6.67 -5.09 -6.43
N ASP A 68 5.85 -5.47 -7.41
CA ASP A 68 6.23 -5.44 -8.83
C ASP A 68 5.05 -4.96 -9.68
N ASN A 69 5.36 -4.52 -10.90
CA ASN A 69 4.38 -4.13 -11.93
C ASN A 69 3.37 -3.05 -11.48
N ILE A 70 3.85 -2.05 -10.72
CA ILE A 70 3.01 -0.94 -10.25
C ILE A 70 2.52 -0.10 -11.43
N LEU A 71 1.19 -0.02 -11.58
CA LEU A 71 0.52 0.77 -12.59
C LEU A 71 -0.42 1.78 -11.92
N VAL A 72 -0.27 3.06 -12.27
CA VAL A 72 -1.25 4.11 -11.98
C VAL A 72 -1.91 4.50 -13.30
N GLN A 73 -3.22 4.36 -13.38
CA GLN A 73 -3.99 4.66 -14.58
C GLN A 73 -5.22 5.48 -14.26
N VAL A 74 -5.58 6.37 -15.18
CA VAL A 74 -6.90 6.99 -15.25
C VAL A 74 -7.77 6.18 -16.23
N PRO A 75 -9.08 6.07 -16.00
CA PRO A 75 -9.99 5.39 -16.92
C PRO A 75 -9.95 5.93 -18.35
#